data_AF-A0A557SZ39-F1
#
_entry.id   AF-A0A557SZ39-F1
#
_cell.length_a   1.000
_cell.length_b   1.000
_cell.length_c   1.000
_cell.angle_alpha   90.00
_cell.angle_beta   90.00
_cell.angle_gamma   90.00
#
_symmetry.space_group_name_H-M   'P 1'
#
loop_
_entity.id
_entity.type
_entity.pdbx_description
1 polymer ?
#
loop_
_entity_poly.entity_id
_entity_poly.type
_entity_poly.pdbx_seq_one_letter_code
_entity_poly.pdbx_strand_id
1 'polypeptide(L)' 'MSVNGKPYEARGLQDTVVLPGHGEVVIRIAFDDFAGKFVYHCHIMFHGDGGMMGVVGLMK' A
#
# COMPACT_ATOMS: atom_id res chain seq x y z
N MET A 1 -4.09 -10.02 -5.30
CA MET A 1 -3.15 -8.90 -5.58
C MET A 1 -2.60 -9.09 -6.97
N SER A 2 -2.15 -8.03 -7.64
CA SER A 2 -1.52 -8.11 -8.96
C SER A 2 -0.50 -7.01 -9.18
N VAL A 3 0.46 -7.24 -10.08
CA VAL A 3 1.43 -6.25 -10.57
C VAL A 3 1.33 -6.22 -12.09
N ASN A 4 0.99 -5.07 -12.66
CA ASN A 4 0.79 -4.89 -14.11
C ASN A 4 -0.13 -5.98 -14.71
N GLY A 5 -1.27 -6.22 -14.05
CA GLY A 5 -2.27 -7.22 -14.46
C GLY A 5 -1.88 -8.69 -14.24
N LYS A 6 -0.64 -8.99 -13.83
CA LYS A 6 -0.21 -10.36 -13.51
C LYS A 6 -0.45 -10.70 -12.05
N PRO A 7 -0.95 -11.91 -11.72
CA PRO A 7 -1.10 -12.35 -10.34
C PRO A 7 0.21 -12.19 -9.56
N TYR A 8 0.11 -11.69 -8.33
CA TYR A 8 1.25 -11.55 -7.45
C TYR A 8 1.32 -12.74 -6.48
N GLU A 9 2.38 -13.53 -6.59
CA GLU A 9 2.67 -14.69 -5.73
C GLU A 9 3.25 -14.22 -4.39
N ALA A 10 2.36 -13.89 -3.45
CA ALA A 10 2.76 -13.46 -2.10
C ALA A 10 3.26 -14.65 -1.27
N ARG A 11 4.34 -14.46 -0.51
CA ARG A 11 4.88 -15.46 0.43
C ARG A 11 4.30 -15.36 1.85
N GLY A 12 3.33 -14.49 2.05
CA GLY A 12 2.75 -14.15 3.36
C GLY A 12 2.13 -12.76 3.35
N LEU A 13 1.84 -12.24 4.55
CA LEU A 13 1.44 -10.84 4.75
C LEU A 13 2.62 -9.91 4.45
N GLN A 14 2.33 -8.73 3.92
CA GLN A 14 3.31 -7.74 3.51
C GLN A 14 2.85 -6.34 3.93
N ASP A 15 3.80 -5.52 4.34
CA ASP A 15 3.57 -4.10 4.64
C ASP A 15 3.95 -3.19 3.45
N THR A 16 4.83 -3.67 2.56
CA THR A 16 5.42 -2.89 1.47
C THR A 16 5.41 -3.68 0.17
N VAL A 17 5.20 -2.98 -0.94
CA VAL A 17 5.29 -3.53 -2.30
C VAL A 17 6.07 -2.59 -3.21
N VAL A 18 6.84 -3.16 -4.14
CA VAL A 18 7.55 -2.38 -5.16
C VAL A 18 6.55 -1.95 -6.24
N LEU A 19 6.40 -0.64 -6.45
CA LEU A 19 5.63 -0.07 -7.55
C LEU A 19 6.53 0.08 -8.79
N PRO A 20 6.28 -0.64 -9.90
CA PRO A 20 7.05 -0.46 -11.13
C PRO A 20 6.82 0.93 -11.73
N GLY A 21 7.85 1.49 -12.37
CA GLY A 21 7.71 2.74 -13.11
C GLY A 21 6.64 2.63 -14.20
N HIS A 22 5.75 3.62 -14.27
CA HIS A 22 4.57 3.62 -15.16
C HIS A 22 3.68 2.36 -15.02
N GLY A 23 3.77 1.67 -13.88
CA GLY A 23 3.02 0.45 -13.61
C GLY A 23 1.89 0.65 -12.61
N GLU A 24 1.18 -0.45 -12.36
CA GLU A 24 0.08 -0.52 -11.41
C GLU A 24 0.27 -1.73 -10.49
N VAL A 25 -0.09 -1.56 -9.22
CA VAL A 25 -0.17 -2.65 -8.24
C VAL A 25 -1.56 -2.65 -7.60
N VAL A 26 -2.19 -3.82 -7.56
CA VAL A 26 -3.43 -4.05 -6.82
C VAL A 26 -3.11 -4.75 -5.51
N ILE A 27 -3.27 -4.04 -4.40
CA ILE A 27 -3.14 -4.58 -3.04
C ILE A 27 -4.50 -4.94 -2.45
N ARG A 28 -4.51 -5.83 -1.45
CA ARG A 28 -5.70 -6.17 -0.66
C ARG A 28 -5.32 -6.12 0.81
N ILE A 29 -6.04 -5.32 1.58
CA ILE A 29 -5.85 -5.17 3.03
C ILE A 29 -7.17 -5.58 3.68
N ALA A 30 -7.09 -6.46 4.68
CA ALA A 30 -8.20 -6.77 5.56
C ALA A 30 -8.16 -5.80 6.75
N PHE A 31 -9.23 -5.04 6.95
CA PHE A 31 -9.31 -4.00 7.97
C PHE A 31 -10.11 -4.50 9.18
N ASP A 32 -9.64 -5.58 9.79
CA ASP A 32 -10.43 -6.33 10.76
C ASP A 32 -10.10 -5.94 12.22
N ASP A 33 -8.87 -5.45 12.45
CA ASP A 33 -8.33 -5.27 13.79
C ASP A 33 -8.63 -3.89 14.39
N PHE A 34 -8.53 -2.82 13.58
CA PHE A 34 -8.55 -1.45 14.10
C PHE A 34 -9.33 -0.48 13.19
N ALA A 35 -10.13 0.41 13.80
CA ALA A 35 -10.74 1.56 13.13
C ALA A 35 -9.88 2.81 13.33
N GLY A 36 -10.06 3.83 12.49
CA GLY A 36 -9.31 5.09 12.59
C GLY A 36 -8.61 5.49 11.29
N LYS A 37 -7.56 6.32 11.42
CA LYS A 37 -6.79 6.85 10.29
C LYS A 37 -5.50 6.03 10.12
N PHE A 38 -5.29 5.54 8.91
CA PHE A 38 -4.07 4.82 8.51
C PHE A 38 -3.33 5.62 7.46
N VAL A 39 -2.01 5.58 7.50
CA VAL A 39 -1.16 6.20 6.49
C VAL A 39 -0.69 5.16 5.49
N TYR A 40 -0.59 5.58 4.25
CA TYR A 40 0.14 4.84 3.22
C TYR A 40 1.07 5.83 2.51
N HIS A 41 2.30 5.42 2.25
CA HIS A 41 3.30 6.30 1.67
C HIS A 41 4.36 5.50 0.94
N CYS A 42 5.21 6.19 0.18
CA CYS A 42 6.41 5.57 -0.36
C CYS A 42 7.44 5.38 0.75
N HIS A 43 8.03 4.20 0.83
CA HIS A 43 9.04 3.89 1.85
C HIS A 43 10.44 4.49 1.55
N ILE A 44 10.57 5.25 0.46
CA ILE A 44 11.71 6.13 0.22
C ILE A 44 11.49 7.39 1.05
N MET A 45 12.22 7.51 2.16
CA MET A 45 12.01 8.52 3.20
C MET A 45 11.84 9.95 2.65
N PHE A 46 12.75 10.40 1.78
CA PHE A 46 12.68 11.74 1.20
C PHE A 46 11.46 11.98 0.31
N HIS A 47 10.86 10.93 -0.25
CA HIS A 47 9.59 11.09 -0.97
C HIS A 47 8.41 11.21 -0.01
N GLY A 48 8.42 10.45 1.09
CA GLY A 48 7.42 10.57 2.16
C GLY A 48 7.44 11.96 2.79
N ASP A 49 8.62 12.42 3.22
CA ASP A 49 8.84 13.77 3.76
C ASP A 49 8.52 14.87 2.74
N GLY A 50 8.74 14.58 1.46
CA GLY A 50 8.37 15.44 0.33
C GLY A 50 6.87 15.49 0.04
N GLY A 51 6.03 14.80 0.82
CA GLY A 51 4.57 14.86 0.74
C GLY A 51 3.90 13.67 0.05
N MET A 52 4.64 12.61 -0.32
CA MET A 52 4.06 11.38 -0.89
C MET A 52 3.47 10.47 0.21
N MET A 53 2.57 11.04 1.01
CA MET A 53 1.81 10.37 2.08
C MET A 53 0.32 10.61 1.87
N GLY A 54 -0.47 9.55 1.97
CA GLY A 54 -1.92 9.60 1.97
C GLY A 54 -2.51 9.04 3.26
N VAL A 55 -3.75 9.44 3.55
CA VAL A 55 -4.50 8.92 4.71
C VAL A 55 -5.74 8.21 4.20
N VAL A 56 -5.97 6.99 4.70
CA VAL A 56 -7.24 6.29 4.57
C VAL A 56 -7.95 6.27 5.93
N GLY A 57 -9.21 6.72 5.94
CA GLY A 57 -10.05 6.72 7.14
C GLY A 57 -10.99 5.53 7.12
N LEU A 58 -10.98 4.75 8.19
CA LEU A 58 -11.88 3.62 8.40
C LEU A 58 -12.85 3.97 9.52
N MET A 59 -14.11 4.06 9.14
CA MET A 59 -15.23 4.25 10.04
C MET A 59 -15.95 2.90 10.12
N LYS A 60 -16.23 2.43 11.34
CA LYS A 60 -16.90 1.15 11.60
C LYS A 60 -18.40 1.34 11.70
#